data_AF-A0A5J4PE25-F1
#
_entry.id   AF-A0A5J4PE25-F1
#
_cell.length_a   1.000
_cell.length_b   1.000
_cell.length_c   1.000
_cell.angle_alpha   90.00
_cell.angle_beta   90.00
_cell.angle_gamma   90.00
#
_symmetry.space_group_name_H-M   'P 1'
#
loop_
_entity.id
_entity.type
_entity.pdbx_description
1 polymer ?
#
loop_
_entity_poly.entity_id
_entity_poly.type
_entity_poly.pdbx_seq_one_letter_code
_entity_poly.pdbx_strand_id
1 'polypeptide(L)'
;MKRLFYLFLLIACVNLSSCDNDDDLKVVSEGQLGFRLEGKSETEDYANSVYVDLSNDKQYPVDRKSWNLGFYCGDDFKVVLNGAYETVATASNKTDITAVTLADANDALDLAASTQSQTGNLPVEVVDAFDGSLGGTVFGEISADDAKSNVFFVVSANTEHIVYGRPGLVRSPDRTQWYQVKVTRNGVLFVITQIYIYRVSVVFRFALSFKPKPKLSFGDNLQIIA
;
A
#
# COMPACT_ATOMS: atom_id res chain seq x y z
N MET A 1 -37.24 52.21 40.66
CA MET A 1 -36.75 51.92 39.29
C MET A 1 -35.22 51.91 39.30
N LYS A 2 -34.61 50.72 39.21
CA LYS A 2 -33.15 50.39 39.11
C LYS A 2 -32.83 48.94 39.58
N ARG A 3 -33.84 48.14 39.93
CA ARG A 3 -33.66 46.71 40.31
C ARG A 3 -34.41 45.73 39.39
N LEU A 4 -34.75 46.16 38.17
CA LEU A 4 -35.58 45.40 37.24
C LEU A 4 -35.03 45.47 35.81
N PHE A 5 -33.70 45.35 35.66
CA PHE A 5 -33.03 45.37 34.35
C PHE A 5 -31.83 44.41 34.22
N TYR A 6 -31.53 43.60 35.26
CA TYR A 6 -30.44 42.61 35.24
C TYR A 6 -30.95 41.18 35.52
N LEU A 7 -32.19 40.89 35.11
CA LEU A 7 -32.76 39.54 35.15
C LEU A 7 -33.25 39.12 33.75
N PHE A 8 -32.47 39.49 32.74
CA PHE A 8 -32.68 39.08 31.34
C PHE A 8 -31.34 38.77 30.62
N LEU A 9 -30.27 38.54 31.39
CA LEU A 9 -28.93 38.26 30.84
C LEU A 9 -28.18 37.16 31.61
N LEU A 10 -28.90 36.17 32.14
CA LEU A 10 -28.28 34.95 32.66
C LEU A 10 -29.23 33.78 32.42
N ILE A 11 -28.70 32.77 31.73
CA ILE A 11 -29.28 31.44 31.56
C ILE A 11 -30.33 31.36 30.44
N ALA A 12 -29.94 31.85 29.25
CA ALA A 12 -30.15 31.06 28.04
C ALA A 12 -29.02 30.02 27.93
N CYS A 13 -28.87 29.17 28.96
CA CYS A 13 -28.18 27.91 28.80
C CYS A 13 -29.17 27.00 28.08
N VAL A 14 -29.16 27.13 26.76
CA VAL A 14 -29.68 26.12 25.86
C VAL A 14 -29.15 24.78 26.38
N ASN A 15 -30.07 23.91 26.80
CA ASN A 15 -29.79 22.51 27.01
C ASN A 15 -29.44 21.92 25.63
N LEU A 16 -28.20 22.14 25.20
CA LEU A 16 -27.51 21.20 24.33
C LEU A 16 -26.97 20.13 25.27
N SER A 17 -27.86 19.26 25.73
CA SER A 17 -27.41 17.90 26.02
C SER A 17 -27.04 17.31 24.67
N SER A 18 -25.77 17.44 24.27
CA SER A 18 -25.17 16.50 23.35
C SER A 18 -25.17 15.18 24.10
N CYS A 19 -26.24 14.39 23.94
CA CYS A 19 -26.14 12.97 24.13
C CYS A 19 -25.33 12.45 22.95
N ASP A 20 -24.02 12.64 23.00
CA ASP A 20 -23.13 11.78 22.21
C ASP A 20 -23.16 10.44 22.93
N ASN A 21 -23.83 9.47 22.30
CA ASN A 21 -23.62 8.05 22.59
C ASN A 21 -22.24 7.64 22.06
N ASP A 22 -21.21 8.38 22.44
CA ASP A 22 -19.84 7.95 22.28
C ASP A 22 -19.60 6.94 23.40
N ASP A 23 -19.87 5.67 23.08
CA ASP A 23 -19.18 4.57 23.72
C ASP A 23 -17.69 4.83 23.56
N ASP A 24 -17.17 5.54 24.57
CA ASP A 24 -15.84 6.06 24.75
C ASP A 24 -14.87 4.87 24.74
N LEU A 25 -14.53 4.37 23.54
CA LEU A 25 -13.44 3.43 23.36
C LEU A 25 -12.15 4.23 23.58
N LYS A 26 -11.90 4.60 24.83
CA LYS A 26 -10.64 5.18 25.26
C LYS A 26 -9.60 4.08 25.11
N VAL A 27 -8.92 4.07 23.97
CA VAL A 27 -7.65 3.37 23.84
C VAL A 27 -6.66 4.15 24.72
N VAL A 28 -6.67 3.83 26.02
CA VAL A 28 -5.66 4.32 26.95
C VAL A 28 -4.43 3.44 26.75
N SER A 29 -3.53 3.88 25.87
CA SER A 29 -2.17 3.35 25.88
C SER A 29 -1.51 3.89 27.14
N GLU A 30 -1.23 3.02 28.11
CA GLU A 30 -0.51 3.41 29.34
C GLU A 30 0.96 3.77 29.06
N GLY A 31 1.43 3.57 27.82
CA GLY A 31 2.75 3.93 27.33
C GLY A 31 3.86 3.25 28.13
N GLN A 32 4.40 2.15 27.62
CA GLN A 32 5.57 1.56 28.27
C GLN A 32 6.81 2.43 28.01
N LEU A 33 7.49 2.88 29.08
CA LEU A 33 8.84 3.45 28.95
C LEU A 33 9.74 2.41 28.26
N GLY A 34 10.18 2.71 27.04
CA GLY A 34 11.03 1.81 26.25
C GLY A 34 10.36 1.13 25.05
N PHE A 35 9.16 1.53 24.62
CA PHE A 35 8.56 1.04 23.38
C PHE A 35 9.38 1.47 22.15
N ARG A 36 10.29 0.59 21.72
CA ARG A 36 11.16 0.77 20.56
C ARG A 36 10.52 0.09 19.34
N LEU A 37 10.43 0.82 18.24
CA LEU A 37 9.98 0.26 16.96
C LEU A 37 11.08 -0.61 16.35
N GLU A 38 10.74 -1.85 16.02
CA GLU A 38 11.64 -2.84 15.41
C GLU A 38 11.78 -2.63 13.89
N GLY A 39 12.04 -1.37 13.48
CA GLY A 39 12.21 -0.98 12.07
C GLY A 39 13.59 -1.30 11.50
N LYS A 40 14.58 -1.50 12.37
CA LYS A 40 15.99 -1.74 12.04
C LYS A 40 16.37 -3.19 12.36
N SER A 41 17.18 -3.81 11.51
CA SER A 41 17.85 -5.09 11.79
C SER A 41 19.32 -4.88 12.15
N GLU A 42 20.05 -5.97 12.41
CA GLU A 42 21.49 -5.92 12.61
C GLU A 42 22.25 -5.45 11.36
N THR A 43 21.69 -5.68 10.17
CA THR A 43 22.35 -5.47 8.88
C THR A 43 21.77 -4.32 8.06
N GLU A 44 20.55 -3.88 8.35
CA GLU A 44 19.84 -2.85 7.59
C GLU A 44 19.15 -1.83 8.49
N ASP A 45 19.42 -0.54 8.26
CA ASP A 45 18.81 0.56 9.01
C ASP A 45 17.31 0.73 8.73
N TYR A 46 16.83 0.23 7.59
CA TYR A 46 15.44 0.30 7.15
C TYR A 46 14.96 -1.11 6.77
N ALA A 47 14.99 -2.05 7.70
CA ALA A 47 14.61 -3.44 7.44
C ALA A 47 13.09 -3.60 7.33
N ASN A 48 12.35 -3.01 8.27
CA ASN A 48 10.92 -3.30 8.45
C ASN A 48 10.05 -2.03 8.41
N SER A 49 8.85 -2.18 7.87
CA SER A 49 7.72 -1.30 8.20
C SER A 49 7.06 -1.84 9.48
N VAL A 50 6.86 -0.99 10.49
CA VAL A 50 6.35 -1.43 11.80
C VAL A 50 4.94 -0.92 11.99
N TYR A 51 3.98 -1.84 12.09
CA TYR A 51 2.59 -1.52 12.41
C TYR A 51 2.36 -1.69 13.91
N VAL A 52 1.72 -0.71 14.55
CA VAL A 52 1.53 -0.70 16.01
C VAL A 52 0.04 -0.73 16.34
N ASP A 53 -0.35 -1.74 17.10
CA ASP A 53 -1.65 -1.79 17.76
C ASP A 53 -1.52 -1.18 19.16
N LEU A 54 -1.94 0.07 19.27
CA LEU A 54 -1.91 0.84 20.52
C LEU A 54 -2.89 0.33 21.58
N SER A 55 -3.91 -0.46 21.19
CA SER A 55 -4.91 -1.00 22.12
C SER A 55 -4.42 -2.24 22.87
N ASN A 56 -3.44 -2.95 22.29
CA ASN A 56 -2.88 -4.17 22.85
C ASN A 56 -1.38 -4.06 23.15
N ASP A 57 -0.79 -2.86 22.97
CA ASP A 57 0.65 -2.61 23.11
C ASP A 57 1.51 -3.60 22.30
N LYS A 58 1.09 -3.84 21.04
CA LYS A 58 1.75 -4.79 20.14
C LYS A 58 2.31 -4.08 18.92
N GLN A 59 3.46 -4.54 18.45
CA GLN A 59 4.00 -4.17 17.16
C GLN A 59 4.16 -5.38 16.24
N TYR A 60 4.05 -5.12 14.95
CA TYR A 60 4.17 -6.07 13.87
C TYR A 60 5.20 -5.54 12.88
N PRO A 61 6.48 -5.90 13.05
CA PRO A 61 7.51 -5.60 12.06
C PRO A 61 7.29 -6.49 10.83
N VAL A 62 7.15 -5.86 9.67
CA VAL A 62 7.03 -6.52 8.37
C VAL A 62 8.25 -6.12 7.55
N ASP A 63 9.04 -7.10 7.11
CA ASP A 63 10.16 -6.86 6.18
C ASP A 63 9.63 -6.07 4.99
N ARG A 64 10.14 -4.85 4.79
CA ARG A 64 9.61 -3.97 3.75
C ARG A 64 9.80 -4.55 2.35
N LYS A 65 10.77 -5.45 2.16
CA LYS A 65 11.05 -6.11 0.86
C LYS A 65 10.18 -7.35 0.64
N SER A 66 9.38 -7.75 1.63
CA SER A 66 8.59 -8.97 1.59
C SER A 66 7.33 -8.89 0.73
N TRP A 67 6.98 -7.72 0.19
CA TRP A 67 5.79 -7.54 -0.66
C TRP A 67 5.97 -6.39 -1.66
N ASN A 68 5.27 -6.47 -2.79
CA ASN A 68 5.24 -5.42 -3.81
C ASN A 68 3.82 -4.89 -4.00
N LEU A 69 2.83 -5.79 -3.97
CA LEU A 69 1.42 -5.46 -4.12
C LEU A 69 0.62 -5.94 -2.91
N GLY A 70 -0.23 -5.07 -2.38
CA GLY A 70 -1.22 -5.38 -1.37
C GLY A 70 -2.61 -5.47 -1.98
N PHE A 71 -3.45 -6.37 -1.47
CA PHE A 71 -4.82 -6.56 -1.95
C PHE A 71 -5.84 -6.30 -0.83
N TYR A 72 -6.79 -5.41 -1.11
CA TYR A 72 -7.90 -5.07 -0.23
C TYR A 72 -9.22 -5.60 -0.81
N CYS A 73 -9.77 -6.65 -0.21
CA CYS A 73 -10.99 -7.34 -0.65
C CYS A 73 -12.28 -6.75 -0.04
N GLY A 74 -12.26 -5.49 0.40
CA GLY A 74 -13.47 -4.82 0.88
C GLY A 74 -14.40 -4.44 -0.28
N ASP A 75 -15.30 -3.50 -0.03
CA ASP A 75 -16.38 -3.18 -0.97
C ASP A 75 -15.86 -2.72 -2.36
N ASP A 76 -14.70 -2.05 -2.40
CA ASP A 76 -14.19 -1.38 -3.60
C ASP A 76 -13.02 -2.09 -4.31
N PHE A 77 -12.60 -3.28 -3.84
CA PHE A 77 -11.48 -4.09 -4.37
C PHE A 77 -10.26 -3.27 -4.84
N LYS A 78 -9.24 -3.14 -3.99
CA LYS A 78 -8.09 -2.30 -4.30
C LYS A 78 -6.79 -3.08 -4.33
N VAL A 79 -5.92 -2.71 -5.27
CA VAL A 79 -4.52 -3.14 -5.30
C VAL A 79 -3.69 -1.92 -4.92
N VAL A 80 -2.87 -2.07 -3.90
CA VAL A 80 -1.97 -1.02 -3.40
C VAL A 80 -0.52 -1.38 -3.68
N LEU A 81 0.30 -0.38 -3.98
CA LEU A 81 1.73 -0.51 -4.21
C LEU A 81 2.50 -0.40 -2.89
N ASN A 82 3.56 -1.18 -2.74
CA ASN A 82 4.49 -1.00 -1.63
C ASN A 82 5.43 0.19 -1.86
N GLY A 83 5.01 1.36 -1.39
CA GLY A 83 5.84 2.57 -1.41
C GLY A 83 7.13 2.45 -0.59
N ALA A 84 7.14 1.65 0.50
CA ALA A 84 8.34 1.45 1.35
C ALA A 84 9.43 0.62 0.65
N TYR A 85 9.08 -0.13 -0.39
CA TYR A 85 10.00 -0.80 -1.28
C TYR A 85 10.05 -0.18 -2.68
N GLU A 86 9.69 1.11 -2.76
CA GLU A 86 9.86 1.89 -3.98
C GLU A 86 9.14 1.27 -5.20
N THR A 87 8.01 0.60 -4.93
CA THR A 87 7.20 -0.08 -5.95
C THR A 87 6.37 0.94 -6.70
N VAL A 88 6.45 0.88 -8.03
CA VAL A 88 5.74 1.75 -8.96
C VAL A 88 5.13 0.90 -10.08
N ALA A 89 4.11 1.42 -10.73
CA ALA A 89 3.44 0.73 -11.82
C ALA A 89 3.00 1.67 -12.94
N THR A 90 2.78 1.13 -14.13
CA THR A 90 2.11 1.83 -15.23
C THR A 90 1.33 0.86 -16.09
N ALA A 91 0.22 1.30 -16.68
CA ALA A 91 -0.58 0.45 -17.56
C ALA A 91 0.15 0.18 -18.88
N SER A 92 0.03 -1.03 -19.41
CA SER A 92 0.53 -1.39 -20.76
C SER A 92 -0.41 -0.96 -21.88
N ASN A 93 -1.58 -0.43 -21.55
CA ASN A 93 -2.70 -0.15 -22.46
C ASN A 93 -3.26 -1.41 -23.18
N LYS A 94 -2.93 -2.61 -22.69
CA LYS A 94 -3.44 -3.90 -23.18
C LYS A 94 -4.18 -4.63 -22.08
N THR A 95 -5.19 -5.41 -22.46
CA THR A 95 -5.94 -6.29 -21.55
C THR A 95 -5.58 -7.76 -21.73
N ASP A 96 -4.98 -8.14 -22.86
CA ASP A 96 -4.41 -9.47 -23.07
C ASP A 96 -2.92 -9.47 -22.71
N ILE A 97 -2.57 -10.17 -21.62
CA ILE A 97 -1.19 -10.27 -21.13
C ILE A 97 -0.28 -11.02 -22.10
N THR A 98 -0.83 -11.94 -22.90
CA THR A 98 -0.04 -12.69 -23.89
C THR A 98 0.33 -11.84 -25.10
N ALA A 99 -0.40 -10.73 -25.30
CA ALA A 99 -0.11 -9.76 -26.35
C ALA A 99 0.86 -8.66 -25.91
N VAL A 100 1.28 -8.62 -24.64
CA VAL A 100 2.25 -7.64 -24.12
C VAL A 100 3.68 -8.06 -24.50
N THR A 101 4.43 -7.11 -25.03
CA THR A 101 5.77 -7.29 -25.58
C THR A 101 6.76 -6.31 -24.95
N LEU A 102 8.06 -6.51 -25.24
CA LEU A 102 9.10 -5.57 -24.82
C LEU A 102 8.93 -4.17 -25.45
N ALA A 103 8.36 -4.08 -26.66
CA ALA A 103 8.08 -2.79 -27.29
C ALA A 103 7.09 -1.97 -26.45
N ASP A 104 6.03 -2.61 -25.93
CA ASP A 104 5.06 -1.95 -25.06
C ASP A 104 5.71 -1.44 -23.75
N ALA A 105 6.67 -2.19 -23.20
CA ALA A 105 7.41 -1.78 -22.01
C ALA A 105 8.40 -0.63 -22.29
N ASN A 106 8.92 -0.53 -23.51
CA ASN A 106 9.77 0.59 -23.94
C ASN A 106 8.97 1.86 -24.21
N ASP A 107 7.73 1.73 -24.70
CA ASP A 107 6.83 2.85 -24.98
C ASP A 107 6.09 3.36 -23.72
N ALA A 108 6.05 2.54 -22.66
CA ALA A 108 5.47 2.90 -21.37
C ALA A 108 6.31 3.95 -20.61
N LEU A 109 5.69 4.61 -19.62
CA LEU A 109 6.37 5.55 -18.74
C LEU A 109 7.61 4.92 -18.09
N ASP A 110 8.70 5.68 -18.02
CA ASP A 110 9.93 5.21 -17.39
C ASP A 110 9.80 5.12 -15.86
N LEU A 111 9.47 3.92 -15.39
CA LEU A 111 9.37 3.60 -13.97
C LEU A 111 10.73 3.54 -13.27
N ALA A 112 11.85 3.46 -14.00
CA ALA A 112 13.19 3.46 -13.40
C ALA A 112 13.68 4.87 -13.08
N ALA A 113 12.96 5.92 -13.51
CA ALA A 113 13.21 7.27 -13.02
C ALA A 113 13.04 7.29 -11.50
N SER A 114 13.87 8.05 -10.80
CA SER A 114 13.73 8.24 -9.36
C SER A 114 14.22 9.63 -9.02
N THR A 115 13.65 10.23 -7.97
CA THR A 115 14.17 11.46 -7.36
C THR A 115 15.62 11.29 -6.84
N GLN A 116 16.10 10.04 -6.74
CA GLN A 116 17.46 9.65 -6.37
C GLN A 116 18.38 9.42 -7.60
N SER A 117 17.81 9.42 -8.80
CA SER A 117 18.49 9.24 -10.08
C SER A 117 18.68 10.59 -10.75
N GLN A 118 19.78 10.76 -11.47
CA GLN A 118 20.04 11.95 -12.29
C GLN A 118 19.02 12.14 -13.45
N THR A 119 18.02 11.25 -13.58
CA THR A 119 17.03 11.20 -14.66
C THR A 119 15.67 11.87 -14.37
N GLY A 120 15.52 12.59 -13.25
CA GLY A 120 14.33 13.41 -12.97
C GLY A 120 13.26 12.75 -12.09
N ASN A 121 12.21 13.51 -11.76
CA ASN A 121 11.15 13.07 -10.85
C ASN A 121 10.24 12.03 -11.52
N LEU A 122 9.81 11.03 -10.76
CA LEU A 122 8.72 10.15 -11.18
C LEU A 122 7.42 10.96 -11.35
N PRO A 123 6.63 10.70 -12.40
CA PRO A 123 5.30 11.25 -12.52
C PRO A 123 4.37 10.69 -11.42
N VAL A 124 3.38 11.47 -10.99
CA VAL A 124 2.50 11.07 -9.88
C VAL A 124 1.61 9.88 -10.24
N GLU A 125 1.27 9.72 -11.51
CA GLU A 125 0.44 8.62 -12.04
C GLU A 125 1.05 7.22 -11.91
N VAL A 126 2.32 7.08 -11.49
CA VAL A 126 2.98 5.77 -11.32
C VAL A 126 3.10 5.33 -9.86
N VAL A 127 2.60 6.15 -8.94
CA VAL A 127 2.58 5.89 -7.49
C VAL A 127 1.14 6.00 -6.97
N ASP A 128 0.85 5.28 -5.89
CA ASP A 128 -0.42 5.46 -5.19
C ASP A 128 -0.45 6.80 -4.44
N ALA A 129 -1.65 7.30 -4.16
CA ALA A 129 -1.84 8.47 -3.32
C ALA A 129 -1.27 8.29 -1.91
N PHE A 130 -0.62 9.34 -1.40
CA PHE A 130 0.05 9.35 -0.09
C PHE A 130 -0.86 9.76 1.08
N ASP A 131 -2.12 10.08 0.81
CA ASP A 131 -3.10 10.53 1.81
C ASP A 131 -3.79 9.38 2.55
N GLY A 132 -3.41 8.13 2.23
CA GLY A 132 -4.01 6.92 2.79
C GLY A 132 -5.35 6.54 2.15
N SER A 133 -5.80 7.27 1.13
CA SER A 133 -7.00 6.94 0.37
C SER A 133 -6.75 5.73 -0.54
N LEU A 134 -7.67 4.78 -0.52
CA LEU A 134 -7.67 3.68 -1.48
C LEU A 134 -8.28 4.08 -2.84
N GLY A 135 -8.75 5.32 -3.00
CA GLY A 135 -9.29 5.83 -4.26
C GLY A 135 -8.22 6.27 -5.27
N GLY A 136 -6.98 6.49 -4.82
CA GLY A 136 -5.88 6.99 -5.64
C GLY A 136 -4.84 5.93 -6.00
N THR A 137 -5.25 4.68 -6.19
CA THR A 137 -4.30 3.61 -6.57
C THR A 137 -4.03 3.59 -8.07
N VAL A 138 -2.80 3.23 -8.47
CA VAL A 138 -2.41 3.14 -9.89
C VAL A 138 -3.22 2.09 -10.64
N PHE A 139 -3.56 0.99 -9.96
CA PHE A 139 -4.39 -0.08 -10.52
C PHE A 139 -5.86 0.32 -10.68
N GLY A 140 -6.32 1.39 -10.00
CA GLY A 140 -7.68 1.89 -10.09
C GLY A 140 -8.74 0.87 -9.63
N GLU A 141 -9.89 0.88 -10.32
CA GLU A 141 -10.96 -0.09 -10.08
C GLU A 141 -10.59 -1.47 -10.66
N ILE A 142 -10.77 -2.51 -9.85
CA ILE A 142 -10.50 -3.88 -10.29
C ILE A 142 -11.77 -4.49 -10.91
N SER A 143 -11.69 -4.78 -12.21
CA SER A 143 -12.78 -5.35 -12.98
C SER A 143 -13.01 -6.83 -12.63
N ALA A 144 -14.29 -7.24 -12.63
CA ALA A 144 -14.70 -8.64 -12.58
C ALA A 144 -14.70 -9.31 -13.98
N ASP A 145 -14.65 -8.49 -15.03
CA ASP A 145 -14.52 -8.92 -16.41
C ASP A 145 -13.05 -8.94 -16.81
N ASP A 146 -12.50 -10.13 -17.04
CA ASP A 146 -11.11 -10.33 -17.42
C ASP A 146 -10.77 -9.60 -18.73
N ALA A 147 -11.70 -9.52 -19.68
CA ALA A 147 -11.46 -8.85 -20.97
C ALA A 147 -11.28 -7.33 -20.82
N LYS A 148 -11.77 -6.74 -19.72
CA LYS A 148 -11.65 -5.31 -19.40
C LYS A 148 -10.50 -5.00 -18.44
N SER A 149 -9.81 -6.02 -17.94
CA SER A 149 -8.78 -5.83 -16.93
C SER A 149 -7.45 -5.50 -17.59
N ASN A 150 -6.89 -4.34 -17.26
CA ASN A 150 -5.62 -3.89 -17.82
C ASN A 150 -4.45 -4.72 -17.29
N VAL A 151 -3.43 -4.86 -18.12
CA VAL A 151 -2.13 -5.38 -17.73
C VAL A 151 -1.25 -4.19 -17.33
N PHE A 152 -0.54 -4.34 -16.23
CA PHE A 152 0.36 -3.33 -15.68
C PHE A 152 1.80 -3.82 -15.73
N PHE A 153 2.71 -2.91 -16.04
CA PHE A 153 4.12 -3.08 -15.73
C PHE A 153 4.37 -2.65 -14.29
N VAL A 154 5.09 -3.46 -13.51
CA VAL A 154 5.41 -3.18 -12.11
C VAL A 154 6.90 -3.37 -11.88
N VAL A 155 7.52 -2.47 -11.13
CA VAL A 155 8.93 -2.57 -10.72
C VAL A 155 9.09 -2.05 -9.30
N SER A 156 10.02 -2.65 -8.56
CA SER A 156 10.42 -2.24 -7.21
C SER A 156 11.94 -2.13 -7.16
N ALA A 157 12.46 -1.47 -6.13
CA ALA A 157 13.90 -1.30 -5.96
C ALA A 157 14.55 -2.63 -5.54
N ASN A 158 14.97 -3.44 -6.51
CA ASN A 158 15.53 -4.78 -6.28
C ASN A 158 16.97 -4.94 -6.80
N THR A 159 17.51 -3.91 -7.45
CA THR A 159 18.87 -3.91 -7.97
C THR A 159 19.76 -3.16 -6.99
N GLU A 160 20.79 -3.82 -6.46
CA GLU A 160 21.78 -3.17 -5.62
C GLU A 160 22.74 -2.36 -6.50
N HIS A 161 22.90 -1.08 -6.20
CA HIS A 161 23.81 -0.18 -6.89
C HIS A 161 24.45 0.80 -5.91
N ILE A 162 25.55 1.45 -6.30
CA ILE A 162 26.14 2.51 -5.49
C ILE A 162 25.29 3.78 -5.66
N VAL A 163 24.66 4.21 -4.58
CA VAL A 163 23.85 5.42 -4.47
C VAL A 163 24.48 6.31 -3.41
N TYR A 164 24.88 7.52 -3.77
CA TYR A 164 25.61 8.46 -2.90
C TYR A 164 26.83 7.85 -2.18
N GLY A 165 27.56 6.95 -2.84
CA GLY A 165 28.76 6.31 -2.29
C GLY A 165 28.50 5.16 -1.32
N ARG A 166 27.26 4.68 -1.20
CA ARG A 166 26.89 3.50 -0.40
C ARG A 166 26.07 2.51 -1.25
N PRO A 167 26.12 1.20 -0.97
CA PRO A 167 25.18 0.26 -1.58
C PRO A 167 23.75 0.65 -1.20
N GLY A 168 22.89 0.74 -2.19
CA GLY A 168 21.48 1.08 -2.08
C GLY A 168 20.67 0.34 -3.14
N LEU A 169 19.36 0.26 -2.95
CA LEU A 169 18.49 -0.38 -3.92
C LEU A 169 17.95 0.63 -4.92
N VAL A 170 17.95 0.27 -6.19
CA VAL A 170 17.38 1.06 -7.28
C VAL A 170 16.44 0.19 -8.13
N ARG A 171 15.49 0.84 -8.82
CA ARG A 171 14.66 0.18 -9.83
C ARG A 171 15.49 -0.07 -11.09
N SER A 172 15.33 -1.24 -11.69
CA SER A 172 16.07 -1.59 -12.90
C SER A 172 15.58 -0.78 -14.12
N PRO A 173 16.48 -0.11 -14.86
CA PRO A 173 16.14 0.52 -16.14
C PRO A 173 15.95 -0.50 -17.27
N ASP A 174 16.38 -1.75 -17.07
CA ASP A 174 16.17 -2.83 -18.02
C ASP A 174 14.69 -3.26 -18.02
N ARG A 175 13.97 -2.84 -19.07
CA ARG A 175 12.53 -3.12 -19.26
C ARG A 175 12.20 -4.61 -19.36
N THR A 176 13.18 -5.45 -19.68
CA THR A 176 12.98 -6.92 -19.70
C THR A 176 12.80 -7.51 -18.29
N GLN A 177 13.14 -6.73 -17.25
CA GLN A 177 13.07 -7.14 -15.85
C GLN A 177 11.80 -6.64 -15.16
N TRP A 178 10.94 -5.90 -15.87
CA TRP A 178 9.68 -5.41 -15.33
C TRP A 178 8.64 -6.54 -15.31
N TYR A 179 7.85 -6.58 -14.24
CA TYR A 179 6.79 -7.57 -14.09
C TYR A 179 5.57 -7.15 -14.89
N GLN A 180 4.91 -8.12 -15.52
CA GLN A 180 3.58 -7.93 -16.09
C GLN A 180 2.55 -8.51 -15.13
N VAL A 181 1.61 -7.68 -14.71
CA VAL A 181 0.60 -8.02 -13.71
C VAL A 181 -0.78 -7.71 -14.27
N LYS A 182 -1.65 -8.72 -14.29
CA LYS A 182 -3.08 -8.56 -14.56
C LYS A 182 -3.86 -9.02 -13.34
N VAL A 183 -4.77 -8.20 -12.85
CA VAL A 183 -5.60 -8.51 -11.68
C VAL A 183 -7.07 -8.46 -12.08
N THR A 184 -7.81 -9.49 -11.68
CA THR A 184 -9.27 -9.54 -11.78
C THR A 184 -9.87 -9.87 -10.42
N ARG A 185 -11.18 -9.68 -10.27
CA ARG A 185 -11.92 -10.17 -9.10
C ARG A 185 -12.98 -11.17 -9.51
N ASN A 186 -13.24 -12.14 -8.64
CA ASN A 186 -14.32 -13.12 -8.80
C ASN A 186 -15.15 -13.16 -7.51
N GLY A 187 -16.34 -12.56 -7.58
CA GLY A 187 -17.21 -12.42 -6.41
C GLY A 187 -16.52 -11.61 -5.30
N VAL A 188 -16.31 -12.26 -4.15
CA VAL A 188 -15.70 -11.66 -2.93
C VAL A 188 -14.19 -11.86 -2.84
N LEU A 189 -13.56 -12.47 -3.84
CA LEU A 189 -12.14 -12.80 -3.86
C LEU A 189 -11.43 -12.10 -5.01
N PHE A 190 -10.16 -11.75 -4.80
CA PHE A 190 -9.28 -11.51 -5.93
C PHE A 190 -8.97 -12.81 -6.64
N VAL A 191 -8.91 -12.75 -7.96
CA VAL A 191 -8.31 -13.78 -8.79
C VAL A 191 -7.14 -13.15 -9.51
N ILE A 192 -5.94 -13.52 -9.08
CA ILE A 192 -4.74 -13.21 -9.84
C ILE A 192 -4.71 -14.21 -10.99
N THR A 193 -5.17 -13.79 -12.16
CA THR A 193 -5.35 -14.69 -13.31
C THR A 193 -4.01 -15.13 -13.89
N GLN A 194 -3.01 -14.25 -13.95
CA GLN A 194 -1.67 -14.54 -14.46
C GLN A 194 -0.62 -13.54 -13.92
N ILE A 195 0.54 -14.06 -13.50
CA ILE A 195 1.76 -13.29 -13.23
C ILE A 195 2.84 -13.85 -14.13
N TYR A 196 3.34 -13.07 -15.08
CA TYR A 196 4.48 -13.46 -15.90
C TYR A 196 5.77 -12.93 -15.27
N ILE A 197 6.55 -13.86 -14.72
CA ILE A 197 7.88 -13.59 -14.16
C ILE A 197 8.91 -13.95 -15.22
N TYR A 198 9.58 -12.95 -15.81
CA TYR A 198 10.53 -13.18 -16.91
C TYR A 198 11.84 -13.87 -16.50
N ARG A 199 12.12 -14.08 -15.18
CA ARG A 199 13.20 -14.95 -14.69
C ARG A 199 12.92 -15.55 -13.29
N VAL A 200 13.28 -16.82 -13.13
CA VAL A 200 13.15 -17.65 -11.90
C VAL A 200 13.91 -17.08 -10.67
N SER A 201 14.78 -16.09 -10.85
CA SER A 201 15.65 -15.57 -9.78
C SER A 201 15.07 -14.38 -8.99
N VAL A 202 13.89 -13.86 -9.36
CA VAL A 202 13.29 -12.72 -8.65
C VAL A 202 11.91 -13.08 -8.12
N VAL A 203 11.78 -13.14 -6.80
CA VAL A 203 10.52 -13.45 -6.11
C VAL A 203 9.65 -12.20 -6.10
N PHE A 204 8.52 -12.22 -6.83
CA PHE A 204 7.48 -11.20 -6.73
C PHE A 204 6.50 -11.60 -5.64
N ARG A 205 6.22 -10.70 -4.68
CA ARG A 205 5.55 -11.06 -3.42
C ARG A 205 4.29 -10.24 -3.21
N PHE A 206 3.30 -10.88 -2.58
CA PHE A 206 1.97 -10.31 -2.36
C PHE A 206 1.64 -10.26 -0.88
N ALA A 207 1.01 -9.16 -0.47
CA ALA A 207 0.38 -9.02 0.83
C ALA A 207 -1.15 -9.11 0.69
N LEU A 208 -1.79 -9.91 1.53
CA LEU A 208 -3.24 -10.05 1.57
C LEU A 208 -3.76 -9.56 2.92
N SER A 209 -4.74 -8.66 2.91
CA SER A 209 -5.47 -8.23 4.11
C SER A 209 -6.91 -8.73 4.03
N PHE A 210 -7.32 -9.49 5.05
CA PHE A 210 -8.67 -10.05 5.18
C PHE A 210 -9.40 -9.38 6.35
N LYS A 211 -10.70 -9.08 6.20
CA LYS A 211 -11.54 -8.77 7.38
C LYS A 211 -11.59 -10.01 8.31
N PRO A 212 -11.73 -9.85 9.64
CA PRO A 212 -11.57 -10.97 10.55
C PRO A 212 -12.71 -12.03 10.48
N LYS A 213 -12.32 -13.28 10.17
CA LYS A 213 -12.88 -14.64 10.49
C LYS A 213 -13.71 -15.43 9.43
N PRO A 214 -13.68 -16.80 9.46
CA PRO A 214 -12.71 -17.72 10.06
C PRO A 214 -11.97 -18.65 9.06
N LYS A 215 -10.71 -18.95 9.41
CA LYS A 215 -9.83 -20.09 9.04
C LYS A 215 -9.90 -20.61 7.59
N LEU A 216 -8.95 -20.15 6.78
CA LEU A 216 -8.46 -20.87 5.60
C LEU A 216 -6.95 -21.10 5.77
N SER A 217 -6.48 -22.33 5.58
CA SER A 217 -5.04 -22.63 5.58
C SER A 217 -4.47 -22.46 4.17
N PHE A 218 -3.36 -21.75 4.04
CA PHE A 218 -2.59 -21.68 2.80
C PHE A 218 -1.11 -21.91 3.08
N GLY A 219 -0.42 -22.53 2.11
CA GLY A 219 0.95 -23.03 2.23
C GLY A 219 2.02 -21.93 2.34
N ASP A 220 3.24 -22.37 2.63
CA ASP A 220 4.37 -21.66 3.27
C ASP A 220 4.92 -20.38 2.59
N ASN A 221 4.29 -19.87 1.53
CA ASN A 221 4.75 -18.69 0.78
C ASN A 221 3.80 -17.46 0.86
N LEU A 222 2.81 -17.48 1.75
CA LEU A 222 1.81 -16.42 1.89
C LEU A 222 1.94 -15.74 3.26
N GLN A 223 2.37 -14.47 3.30
CA GLN A 223 2.32 -13.68 4.55
C GLN A 223 1.02 -12.88 4.59
N ILE A 224 0.29 -13.04 5.70
CA ILE A 224 -0.97 -12.34 5.99
C ILE A 224 -0.62 -11.05 6.73
N ILE A 225 -1.10 -9.90 6.24
CA ILE A 225 -1.08 -8.65 7.01
C ILE A 225 -2.45 -8.56 7.70
N ALA A 226 -2.43 -8.67 9.03
CA ALA A 226 -3.58 -8.49 9.90
C ALA A 226 -3.81 -7.01 10.19
#